data_AF-A0A918JR28-F1
#
_entry.id   AF-A0A918JR28-F1
#
_cell.length_a   1.000
_cell.length_b   1.000
_cell.length_c   1.000
_cell.angle_alpha   90.00
_cell.angle_beta   90.00
_cell.angle_gamma   90.00
#
_symmetry.space_group_name_H-M   'P 1'
#
loop_
_entity.id
_entity.type
_entity.pdbx_description
1 polymer ?
#
loop_
_entity_poly.entity_id
_entity_poly.type
_entity_poly.pdbx_seq_one_letter_code
_entity_poly.pdbx_strand_id
1 'polypeptide(L)'
;MFPASSIWLLILLAFATALLPFLTERAFAFVPWKQQGEPDKNGLFYFLRALLAYVAVGAGCYLLSRPASDTLMLAAGAALILCGVYLPGQVMAQSLKVKTFVNRLIEVTVFFFVVAAVGFALEAYYTNPIVQGWEFWAIFACLYVVMAYPGFVFRHLLRHPKKHV
;
A
#
# COMPACT_ATOMS: atom_id res chain seq x y z
N MET A 1 -16.21 17.90 14.08
CA MET A 1 -14.95 18.66 13.89
C MET A 1 -13.81 17.67 14.06
N PHE A 2 -12.90 17.55 13.09
CA PHE A 2 -11.77 16.62 13.22
C PHE A 2 -10.84 17.07 14.35
N PRO A 3 -10.46 16.18 15.28
CA PRO A 3 -9.42 16.52 16.24
C PRO A 3 -8.09 16.67 15.51
N ALA A 4 -7.30 17.69 15.86
CA ALA A 4 -6.00 17.97 15.23
C ALA A 4 -5.06 16.75 15.27
N SER A 5 -5.20 15.89 16.28
CA SER A 5 -4.47 14.63 16.41
C SER A 5 -4.71 13.66 15.25
N SER A 6 -5.92 13.57 14.70
CA SER A 6 -6.23 12.66 13.57
C SER A 6 -5.47 13.05 12.30
N ILE A 7 -5.26 14.34 12.06
CA ILE A 7 -4.52 14.84 10.89
C ILE A 7 -3.05 14.44 11.01
N TRP A 8 -2.43 14.67 12.17
CA TRP A 8 -1.04 14.27 12.41
C TRP A 8 -0.85 12.75 12.34
N LEU A 9 -1.82 11.97 12.83
CA LEU A 9 -1.80 10.52 12.72
C LEU A 9 -1.83 10.07 11.26
N LEU A 10 -2.69 10.66 10.42
CA LEU A 10 -2.72 10.36 8.98
C LEU A 10 -1.41 10.74 8.29
N ILE A 11 -0.84 11.90 8.60
CA ILE A 11 0.43 12.34 8.01
C ILE A 11 1.56 11.37 8.41
N LEU A 12 1.67 11.00 9.69
CA LEU A 12 2.68 10.05 10.15
C LEU A 12 2.49 8.67 9.56
N LEU A 13 1.24 8.19 9.46
CA LEU A 13 0.92 6.92 8.81
C LEU A 13 1.31 6.94 7.33
N ALA A 14 0.97 8.02 6.64
CA ALA A 14 1.30 8.19 5.23
C ALA A 14 2.83 8.23 5.04
N PHE A 15 3.56 8.96 5.89
CA PHE A 15 5.03 9.02 5.87
C PHE A 15 5.65 7.64 6.09
N ALA A 16 5.21 6.93 7.13
CA ALA A 16 5.71 5.61 7.46
C ALA A 16 5.45 4.59 6.34
N THR A 17 4.23 4.56 5.79
CA THR A 17 3.87 3.65 4.69
C THR A 17 4.57 3.99 3.38
N ALA A 18 4.84 5.26 3.10
CA ALA A 18 5.59 5.69 1.93
C ALA A 18 7.07 5.25 1.99
N LEU A 19 7.66 5.18 3.19
CA LEU A 19 9.04 4.73 3.40
C LEU A 19 9.21 3.21 3.49
N LEU A 20 8.18 2.52 4.00
CA LEU A 20 8.15 1.07 4.23
C LEU A 20 8.65 0.24 3.03
N PRO A 21 8.20 0.45 1.78
CA PRO A 21 8.63 -0.35 0.63
C PRO A 21 10.11 -0.17 0.27
N PHE A 22 10.71 0.97 0.66
CA PHE A 22 12.13 1.23 0.42
C PHE A 22 13.01 0.70 1.54
N LEU A 23 12.57 0.77 2.80
CA LEU A 23 13.36 0.31 3.94
C LEU A 23 13.44 -1.22 4.06
N THR A 24 12.48 -1.94 3.48
CA THR A 24 12.34 -3.38 3.64
C THR A 24 12.61 -4.16 2.36
N GLU A 25 13.07 -5.40 2.51
CA GLU A 25 13.25 -6.34 1.38
C GLU A 25 12.06 -7.30 1.21
N ARG A 26 11.08 -7.24 2.13
CA ARG A 26 9.87 -8.06 2.10
C ARG A 26 8.87 -7.52 1.06
N ALA A 27 8.31 -8.39 0.23
CA ALA A 27 7.28 -8.00 -0.73
C ALA A 27 5.99 -7.61 -0.02
N PHE A 28 5.43 -6.43 -0.26
CA PHE A 28 4.14 -6.01 0.32
C PHE A 28 2.99 -6.05 -0.68
N ALA A 29 3.29 -6.34 -1.95
CA ALA A 29 2.30 -6.48 -3.02
C ALA A 29 2.65 -7.68 -3.90
N PHE A 30 1.64 -8.44 -4.31
CA PHE A 30 1.80 -9.49 -5.30
C PHE A 30 1.92 -8.87 -6.69
N VAL A 31 3.03 -9.15 -7.38
CA VAL A 31 3.22 -8.76 -8.77
C VAL A 31 2.67 -9.86 -9.71
N PRO A 32 2.22 -9.52 -10.92
CA PRO A 32 1.63 -10.49 -11.84
C PRO A 32 2.68 -11.32 -12.60
N TRP A 33 3.97 -11.11 -12.36
CA TRP A 33 5.08 -11.86 -12.96
C TRP A 33 5.82 -12.72 -11.94
N LYS A 34 6.42 -13.81 -12.43
CA LYS A 34 7.25 -14.72 -11.63
C LYS A 34 8.43 -13.97 -11.00
N GLN A 35 8.62 -14.16 -9.71
CA GLN A 35 9.79 -13.65 -8.99
C GLN A 35 10.85 -14.75 -8.84
N GLN A 36 12.14 -14.37 -8.72
CA GLN A 36 13.23 -15.32 -8.51
C GLN A 36 12.94 -16.16 -7.25
N GLY A 37 13.03 -17.49 -7.33
CA GLY A 37 12.76 -18.39 -6.19
C GLY A 37 11.30 -18.84 -6.02
N GLU A 38 10.37 -18.47 -6.90
CA GLU A 38 9.01 -19.07 -6.93
C GLU A 38 9.00 -20.40 -7.74
N PRO A 39 8.19 -21.39 -7.34
CA PRO A 39 8.04 -22.66 -8.06
C PRO A 39 7.50 -22.42 -9.47
N ASP A 40 7.98 -23.17 -10.46
CA ASP A 40 7.63 -22.94 -11.86
C ASP A 40 6.16 -23.32 -12.12
N LYS A 41 5.29 -22.32 -12.15
CA LYS A 41 3.85 -22.44 -12.45
C LYS A 41 3.50 -21.56 -13.65
N ASN A 42 2.33 -21.81 -14.23
CA ASN A 42 1.80 -21.04 -15.36
C ASN A 42 1.75 -19.53 -15.04
N GLY A 43 2.06 -18.68 -16.01
CA GLY A 43 1.98 -17.21 -15.86
C GLY A 43 0.61 -16.72 -15.36
N LEU A 44 -0.46 -17.43 -15.73
CA LEU A 44 -1.83 -17.14 -15.32
C LEU A 44 -2.06 -17.32 -13.81
N PHE A 45 -1.33 -18.21 -13.14
CA PHE A 45 -1.41 -18.38 -11.69
C PHE A 45 -0.93 -17.13 -10.94
N TYR A 46 0.19 -16.54 -11.37
CA TYR A 46 0.72 -15.31 -10.77
C TYR A 46 -0.20 -14.12 -11.01
N PHE A 47 -0.76 -14.03 -12.23
CA PHE A 47 -1.74 -13.01 -12.57
C PHE A 47 -3.01 -13.13 -11.71
N LEU A 48 -3.61 -14.33 -11.61
CA LEU A 48 -4.82 -14.55 -10.81
C LEU A 48 -4.58 -14.28 -9.33
N ARG A 49 -3.44 -14.70 -8.77
CA ARG A 49 -3.08 -14.40 -7.38
C ARG A 49 -2.95 -12.90 -7.14
N ALA A 50 -2.25 -12.20 -8.03
CA ALA A 50 -2.08 -10.75 -7.94
C ALA A 50 -3.44 -10.05 -8.05
N LEU A 51 -4.27 -10.44 -9.02
CA LEU A 51 -5.61 -9.92 -9.22
C LEU A 51 -6.48 -10.14 -7.98
N LEU A 52 -6.47 -11.34 -7.39
CA LEU A 52 -7.23 -11.65 -6.18
C LEU A 52 -6.81 -10.74 -5.02
N ALA A 53 -5.51 -10.53 -4.82
CA ALA A 53 -5.02 -9.64 -3.78
C ALA A 53 -5.39 -8.17 -4.02
N TYR A 54 -5.28 -7.67 -5.25
CA TYR A 54 -5.71 -6.32 -5.58
C TYR A 54 -7.22 -6.14 -5.43
N VAL A 55 -8.01 -7.15 -5.79
CA VAL A 55 -9.46 -7.17 -5.57
C VAL A 55 -9.77 -7.18 -4.08
N ALA A 56 -9.04 -7.95 -3.25
CA ALA A 56 -9.22 -7.96 -1.80
C ALA A 56 -8.89 -6.60 -1.17
N VAL A 57 -7.80 -5.95 -1.58
CA VAL A 57 -7.45 -4.60 -1.13
C VAL A 57 -8.50 -3.60 -1.59
N GLY A 58 -8.92 -3.64 -2.86
CA GLY A 58 -9.96 -2.78 -3.40
C GLY A 58 -11.32 -2.96 -2.72
N ALA A 59 -11.70 -4.20 -2.41
CA ALA A 59 -12.89 -4.53 -1.64
C ALA A 59 -12.78 -4.01 -0.21
N GLY A 60 -11.61 -4.15 0.43
CA GLY A 60 -11.34 -3.57 1.74
C GLY A 60 -11.50 -2.04 1.73
N CYS A 61 -10.92 -1.36 0.73
CA CYS A 61 -11.07 0.09 0.56
C CYS A 61 -12.53 0.50 0.34
N TYR A 62 -13.26 -0.24 -0.50
CA TYR A 62 -14.67 0.00 -0.76
C TYR A 62 -15.53 -0.17 0.50
N LEU A 63 -15.24 -1.17 1.33
CA LEU A 63 -15.92 -1.38 2.61
C LEU A 63 -15.61 -0.25 3.61
N LEU A 64 -14.37 0.24 3.64
CA LEU A 64 -13.96 1.38 4.47
C LEU A 64 -14.57 2.72 4.02
N SER A 65 -14.98 2.82 2.74
CA SER A 65 -15.70 3.98 2.22
C SER A 65 -17.19 4.00 2.58
N ARG A 66 -17.76 2.91 3.12
CA ARG A 66 -19.16 2.87 3.52
C ARG A 66 -19.39 3.64 4.83
N PRO A 67 -20.59 4.22 5.03
CA PRO A 67 -20.91 4.96 6.24
C PRO A 67 -20.69 4.08 7.49
N ALA A 68 -20.09 4.66 8.52
CA ALA A 68 -19.57 3.97 9.70
C ALA A 68 -20.64 3.40 10.67
N SER A 69 -21.85 3.13 10.19
CA SER A 69 -22.96 2.61 11.00
C SER A 69 -22.70 1.18 11.50
N ASP A 70 -21.95 0.37 10.73
CA ASP A 70 -21.58 -0.99 11.10
C ASP A 70 -20.07 -1.10 11.40
N THR A 71 -19.72 -1.11 12.68
CA THR A 71 -18.33 -1.31 13.16
C THR A 71 -17.72 -2.62 12.66
N LEU A 72 -18.54 -3.65 12.46
CA LEU A 72 -18.13 -4.94 11.88
C LEU A 72 -17.66 -4.83 10.43
N MET A 73 -18.32 -4.01 9.61
CA MET A 73 -17.91 -3.82 8.21
C MET A 73 -16.61 -3.02 8.11
N LEU A 74 -16.43 -2.04 9.00
CA LEU A 74 -15.21 -1.25 9.09
C LEU A 74 -14.03 -2.13 9.52
N ALA A 75 -14.24 -3.00 10.52
CA ALA A 75 -13.26 -4.00 10.94
C ALA A 75 -12.96 -5.03 9.84
N ALA A 76 -13.97 -5.50 9.10
CA ALA A 76 -13.81 -6.43 7.99
C ALA A 76 -13.03 -5.79 6.82
N GLY A 77 -13.31 -4.52 6.50
CA GLY A 77 -12.57 -3.76 5.49
C GLY A 77 -11.11 -3.58 5.88
N ALA A 78 -10.84 -3.19 7.13
CA ALA A 78 -9.47 -3.09 7.65
C ALA A 78 -8.75 -4.44 7.65
N ALA A 79 -9.43 -5.52 8.06
CA ALA A 79 -8.88 -6.87 8.04
C ALA A 79 -8.56 -7.34 6.61
N LEU A 80 -9.41 -7.05 5.62
CA LEU A 80 -9.15 -7.38 4.23
C LEU A 80 -7.94 -6.63 3.66
N ILE A 81 -7.80 -5.34 3.96
CA ILE A 81 -6.61 -4.58 3.57
C ILE A 81 -5.36 -5.15 4.24
N LEU A 82 -5.40 -5.37 5.56
CA LEU A 82 -4.26 -5.91 6.30
C LEU A 82 -3.87 -7.30 5.77
N CYS A 83 -4.84 -8.19 5.54
CA CYS A 83 -4.59 -9.49 4.92
C CYS A 83 -4.01 -9.33 3.51
N GLY A 84 -4.59 -8.50 2.65
CA GLY A 84 -4.11 -8.28 1.29
C GLY A 84 -2.67 -7.78 1.19
N VAL A 85 -2.26 -6.92 2.14
CA VAL A 85 -0.91 -6.34 2.21
C VAL A 85 0.08 -7.23 2.96
N TYR A 86 -0.38 -7.99 3.95
CA TYR A 86 0.48 -8.83 4.80
C TYR A 86 0.76 -10.22 4.19
N LEU A 87 -0.21 -10.79 3.46
CA LEU A 87 -0.06 -12.08 2.76
C LEU A 87 1.14 -12.13 1.79
N PRO A 88 1.38 -11.14 0.91
CA PRO A 88 2.57 -11.16 0.06
C PRO A 88 3.86 -11.15 0.88
N GLY A 89 3.85 -10.48 2.04
CA GLY A 89 4.99 -10.41 2.96
C GLY A 89 5.36 -11.75 3.59
N GLN A 90 4.38 -12.63 3.83
CA GLN A 90 4.60 -13.96 4.39
C GLN A 90 4.90 -15.00 3.32
N VAL A 91 4.13 -15.01 2.22
CA VAL A 91 4.25 -16.02 1.17
C VAL A 91 5.54 -15.81 0.34
N MET A 92 5.99 -14.56 0.18
CA MET A 92 7.20 -14.22 -0.59
C MET A 92 8.44 -13.93 0.27
N ALA A 93 8.35 -14.13 1.61
CA ALA A 93 9.38 -13.73 2.58
C ALA A 93 10.79 -14.28 2.31
N GLN A 94 10.91 -15.33 1.50
CA GLN A 94 12.18 -16.05 1.24
C GLN A 94 12.74 -15.89 -0.18
N SER A 95 12.06 -15.20 -1.10
CA SER A 95 12.38 -15.31 -2.54
C SER A 95 13.06 -14.08 -3.17
N LEU A 96 12.96 -12.86 -2.62
CA LEU A 96 13.45 -11.66 -3.31
C LEU A 96 14.87 -11.24 -2.93
N LYS A 97 15.87 -11.87 -3.58
CA LYS A 97 17.28 -11.47 -3.46
C LYS A 97 17.54 -10.06 -4.03
N VAL A 98 16.75 -9.60 -5.00
CA VAL A 98 16.80 -8.24 -5.56
C VAL A 98 15.40 -7.78 -5.96
N LYS A 99 14.88 -6.72 -5.34
CA LYS A 99 13.62 -6.08 -5.76
C LYS A 99 13.85 -5.12 -6.93
N THR A 100 13.14 -5.35 -8.04
CA THR A 100 13.08 -4.42 -9.18
C THR A 100 12.43 -3.08 -8.78
N PHE A 101 12.85 -2.00 -9.42
CA PHE A 101 12.26 -0.66 -9.26
C PHE A 101 10.74 -0.65 -9.43
N VAL A 102 10.23 -1.33 -10.47
CA VAL A 102 8.80 -1.42 -10.78
C VAL A 102 8.00 -2.06 -9.64
N ASN A 103 8.54 -3.10 -9.00
CA ASN A 103 7.85 -3.77 -7.89
C ASN A 103 7.67 -2.81 -6.70
N ARG A 104 8.63 -1.92 -6.45
CA ARG A 104 8.52 -0.91 -5.39
C ARG A 104 7.51 0.17 -5.74
N LEU A 105 7.46 0.59 -7.00
CA LEU A 105 6.46 1.55 -7.46
C LEU A 105 5.05 0.99 -7.25
N ILE A 106 4.83 -0.29 -7.56
CA ILE A 106 3.58 -0.98 -7.30
C ILE A 106 3.26 -1.01 -5.79
N GLU A 107 4.24 -1.34 -4.94
CA GLU A 107 4.04 -1.33 -3.48
C GLU A 107 3.65 0.06 -2.95
N VAL A 108 4.31 1.12 -3.41
CA VAL A 108 3.98 2.51 -3.06
C VAL A 108 2.55 2.85 -3.49
N THR A 109 2.16 2.48 -4.71
CA THR A 109 0.79 2.68 -5.20
C THR A 109 -0.24 1.94 -4.35
N VAL A 110 0.03 0.71 -3.92
CA VAL A 110 -0.85 -0.03 -3.02
C VAL A 110 -0.98 0.69 -1.68
N PHE A 111 0.13 1.09 -1.08
CA PHE A 111 0.10 1.82 0.20
C PHE A 111 -0.60 3.18 0.09
N PHE A 112 -0.51 3.87 -1.05
CA PHE A 112 -1.29 5.07 -1.30
C PHE A 112 -2.80 4.81 -1.17
N PHE A 113 -3.32 3.75 -1.78
CA PHE A 113 -4.73 3.38 -1.65
C PHE A 113 -5.10 2.99 -0.21
N VAL A 114 -4.21 2.34 0.52
CA VAL A 114 -4.41 2.02 1.94
C VAL A 114 -4.58 3.29 2.76
N VAL A 115 -3.68 4.27 2.59
CA VAL A 115 -3.75 5.54 3.31
C VAL A 115 -5.01 6.31 2.93
N ALA A 116 -5.38 6.33 1.64
CA ALA A 116 -6.64 6.92 1.19
C ALA A 116 -7.86 6.28 1.88
N ALA A 117 -7.90 4.95 1.98
CA ALA A 117 -8.97 4.23 2.65
C ALA A 117 -9.08 4.57 4.14
N VAL A 118 -7.94 4.70 4.83
CA VAL A 118 -7.91 5.15 6.23
C VAL A 118 -8.42 6.58 6.37
N GLY A 119 -8.04 7.46 5.43
CA GLY A 119 -8.55 8.83 5.37
C GLY A 119 -10.08 8.88 5.25
N PHE A 120 -10.64 8.11 4.31
CA PHE A 120 -12.09 8.00 4.14
C PHE A 120 -12.80 7.41 5.36
N ALA A 121 -12.22 6.40 6.00
CA ALA A 121 -12.80 5.81 7.20
C ALA A 121 -12.84 6.79 8.37
N LEU A 122 -11.79 7.60 8.54
CA LEU A 122 -11.77 8.69 9.52
C LEU A 122 -12.78 9.77 9.16
N GLU A 123 -12.90 10.13 7.88
CA GLU A 123 -13.88 11.10 7.42
C GLU A 123 -15.30 10.65 7.76
N ALA A 124 -15.67 9.42 7.38
CA ALA A 124 -16.97 8.81 7.66
C ALA A 124 -17.26 8.64 9.16
N TYR A 125 -16.25 8.58 10.02
CA TYR A 125 -16.41 8.48 11.47
C TYR A 125 -16.70 9.83 12.14
N TYR A 126 -16.02 10.90 11.73
CA TYR A 126 -16.12 12.21 12.39
C TYR A 126 -17.10 13.18 11.72
N THR A 127 -17.36 13.03 10.41
CA THR A 127 -18.14 13.96 9.60
C THR A 127 -18.93 13.21 8.53
N ASN A 128 -19.93 13.87 7.93
CA ASN A 128 -20.55 13.34 6.71
C ASN A 128 -19.56 13.43 5.54
N PRO A 129 -19.44 12.40 4.69
CA PRO A 129 -18.54 12.42 3.53
C PRO A 129 -18.87 13.58 2.59
N ILE A 130 -17.86 14.37 2.24
CA ILE A 130 -17.98 15.46 1.26
C ILE A 130 -17.42 14.97 -0.08
N VAL A 131 -18.11 15.29 -1.18
CA VAL A 131 -17.62 14.97 -2.52
C VAL A 131 -16.39 15.82 -2.83
N GLN A 132 -15.23 15.17 -2.95
CA GLN A 132 -13.96 15.82 -3.27
C GLN A 132 -13.72 15.82 -4.79
N GLY A 133 -13.20 16.93 -5.32
CA GLY A 133 -12.81 17.05 -6.72
C GLY A 133 -11.59 16.21 -7.08
N TRP A 134 -11.31 16.08 -8.38
CA TRP A 134 -10.13 15.36 -8.88
C TRP A 134 -8.81 16.05 -8.47
N GLU A 135 -8.85 17.36 -8.24
CA GLU A 135 -7.72 18.19 -7.83
C GLU A 135 -7.16 17.73 -6.47
N PHE A 136 -8.05 17.38 -5.54
CA PHE A 136 -7.68 16.87 -4.24
C PHE A 136 -6.86 15.58 -4.37
N TRP A 137 -7.31 14.66 -5.23
CA TRP A 137 -6.64 13.40 -5.49
C TRP A 137 -5.27 13.59 -6.14
N ALA A 138 -5.14 14.54 -7.06
CA ALA A 138 -3.88 14.88 -7.70
C ALA A 138 -2.86 15.41 -6.68
N ILE A 139 -3.27 16.38 -5.85
CA ILE A 139 -2.39 16.96 -4.81
C ILE A 139 -1.98 15.89 -3.80
N PHE A 140 -2.94 15.08 -3.33
CA PHE A 140 -2.67 14.00 -2.38
C PHE A 140 -1.68 12.97 -2.93
N ALA A 141 -1.85 12.56 -4.20
CA ALA A 141 -0.92 11.67 -4.87
C ALA A 141 0.50 12.28 -5.00
N CYS A 142 0.60 13.55 -5.43
CA CYS A 142 1.88 14.24 -5.53
C CYS A 142 2.59 14.34 -4.17
N LEU A 143 1.87 14.73 -3.11
CA LEU A 143 2.43 14.82 -1.75
C LEU A 143 2.91 13.45 -1.25
N TYR A 144 2.15 12.39 -1.51
CA TYR A 144 2.53 11.04 -1.13
C TYR A 144 3.83 10.59 -1.81
N VAL A 145 3.97 10.87 -3.11
CA VAL A 145 5.20 10.54 -3.86
C VAL A 145 6.40 11.35 -3.36
N VAL A 146 6.23 12.64 -3.07
CA VAL A 146 7.29 13.48 -2.46
C VAL A 146 7.76 12.87 -1.13
N MET A 147 6.83 12.33 -0.36
CA MET A 147 7.13 11.71 0.93
C MET A 147 7.85 10.36 0.80
N ALA A 148 7.64 9.63 -0.30
CA ALA A 148 8.37 8.42 -0.65
C ALA A 148 9.82 8.69 -1.10
N TYR A 149 10.10 9.90 -1.59
CA TYR A 149 11.41 10.30 -2.12
C TYR A 149 12.61 10.05 -1.17
N PRO A 150 12.57 10.42 0.13
CA PRO A 150 13.69 10.14 1.05
C PRO A 150 14.05 8.65 1.13
N GLY A 151 13.05 7.76 1.10
CA GLY A 151 13.28 6.32 1.05
C GLY A 151 13.93 5.87 -0.27
N PHE A 152 13.51 6.47 -1.38
CA PHE A 152 14.11 6.24 -2.69
C PHE A 152 15.59 6.64 -2.72
N VAL A 153 15.92 7.85 -2.26
CA VAL A 153 17.30 8.38 -2.22
C VAL A 153 18.19 7.49 -1.35
N PHE A 154 17.74 7.17 -0.13
CA PHE A 154 18.54 6.38 0.80
C PHE A 154 18.93 5.02 0.23
N ARG A 155 18.02 4.35 -0.48
CA ARG A 155 18.31 3.00 -0.99
C ARG A 155 18.99 2.99 -2.35
N HIS A 156 18.70 3.93 -3.25
CA HIS A 156 19.25 3.89 -4.61
C HIS A 156 20.49 4.76 -4.78
N LEU A 157 20.56 5.90 -4.08
CA LEU A 157 21.68 6.84 -4.21
C LEU A 157 22.73 6.62 -3.12
N LEU A 158 22.34 6.35 -1.87
CA LEU A 158 23.31 6.19 -0.77
C LEU A 158 23.79 4.74 -0.58
N ARG A 159 22.95 3.74 -0.85
CA ARG A 159 23.33 2.32 -0.81
C ARG A 159 23.59 1.80 -2.23
N HIS A 160 24.78 2.05 -2.75
CA HIS A 160 25.21 1.41 -3.99
C HIS A 160 25.20 -0.12 -3.82
N PRO A 161 24.69 -0.88 -4.81
CA PRO A 161 24.90 -2.32 -4.84
C PRO A 161 26.40 -2.56 -4.87
N LYS A 162 26.93 -3.34 -3.92
CA LYS A 162 28.31 -3.83 -3.99
C LYS A 162 28.44 -4.56 -5.33
N LYS A 163 29.22 -4.01 -6.26
CA LYS A 163 29.61 -4.73 -7.48
C LYS A 163 30.30 -6.02 -7.02
N HIS A 164 29.65 -7.15 -7.22
CA HIS A 164 30.33 -8.43 -7.20
C HIS A 164 31.19 -8.45 -8.46
N VAL A 165 32.46 -8.06 -8.31
CA VAL A 165 33.54 -8.31 -9.27
C VAL A 165 33.96 -9.76 -9.09
#